data_AF-A0A920TG18-F1
#
_entry.id   AF-A0A920TG18-F1
#
_cell.length_a   1.000
_cell.length_b   1.000
_cell.length_c   1.000
_cell.angle_alpha   90.00
_cell.angle_beta   90.00
_cell.angle_gamma   90.00
#
_symmetry.space_group_name_H-M   'P 1'
#
loop_
_entity.id
_entity.type
_entity.pdbx_description
1 polymer ?
#
loop_
_entity_poly.entity_id
_entity_poly.type
_entity_poly.pdbx_seq_one_letter_code
_entity_poly.pdbx_strand_id
1 'polypeptide(L)'
;MLTLPLFIYMGFMISESGIANDLYKMFHVYFGGLKGGLAIGTMLMMVAISAMNGLSVAGMAIGATIALPEMLKRNYDKRMITGVVQAGSSLGILIPPSVVMVLYGMIARQPVSKLWLAGLLPGILMASLFIIYIYVRCRLQPELGPALDKKERDIPLAEKLKLLKAGIIPFVIFFLMTGLFLMGIASLVECSAVGALLATIAAIYKKRFNKQFLETTLKKTLGVSCMFMWIILAALCFGAVFDGLGAGKAIEKLFIERWNLTPWGVLIMMQLSYIIMGMFLDDTAMLVIVAHFMFR
;
A
#
# COMPACT_ATOMS: atom_id res chain seq x y z
N MET A 1 -10.94 7.87 -14.39
CA MET A 1 -11.93 7.40 -13.38
C MET A 1 -12.16 5.90 -13.44
N LEU A 2 -12.32 5.30 -14.63
CA LEU A 2 -12.50 3.84 -14.79
C LEU A 2 -11.36 2.98 -14.23
N THR A 3 -10.17 3.56 -14.07
CA THR A 3 -8.98 2.92 -13.48
C THR A 3 -9.15 2.53 -12.02
N LEU A 4 -9.78 3.38 -11.21
CA LEU A 4 -9.81 3.20 -9.75
C LEU A 4 -10.56 1.92 -9.35
N PRO A 5 -11.79 1.66 -9.84
CA PRO A 5 -12.49 0.42 -9.50
C PRO A 5 -11.74 -0.83 -9.95
N LEU A 6 -11.03 -0.78 -11.09
CA LEU A 6 -10.26 -1.92 -11.59
C LEU A 6 -9.04 -2.23 -10.73
N PHE A 7 -8.31 -1.20 -10.26
CA PHE A 7 -7.21 -1.40 -9.31
C PHE A 7 -7.71 -1.94 -7.96
N ILE A 8 -8.82 -1.37 -7.44
CA ILE A 8 -9.43 -1.82 -6.19
C ILE A 8 -9.89 -3.28 -6.31
N TYR A 9 -10.55 -3.61 -7.44
CA TYR A 9 -10.99 -4.96 -7.75
C TYR A 9 -9.83 -5.95 -7.77
N MET A 10 -8.77 -5.62 -8.50
CA MET A 10 -7.56 -6.43 -8.57
C MET A 10 -6.97 -6.66 -7.17
N GLY A 11 -6.89 -5.61 -6.35
CA GLY A 11 -6.37 -5.68 -5.00
C GLY A 11 -7.17 -6.62 -4.10
N PHE A 12 -8.50 -6.54 -4.12
CA PHE A 12 -9.36 -7.47 -3.37
C PHE A 12 -9.31 -8.89 -3.94
N MET A 13 -9.26 -9.05 -5.27
CA MET A 13 -9.16 -10.36 -5.90
C MET A 13 -7.90 -11.12 -5.46
N ILE A 14 -6.75 -10.45 -5.40
CA ILE A 14 -5.48 -11.03 -4.90
C ILE A 14 -5.57 -11.33 -3.41
N SER A 15 -6.14 -10.41 -2.62
CA SER A 15 -6.23 -10.54 -1.16
C SER A 15 -7.12 -11.71 -0.75
N GLU A 16 -8.28 -11.86 -1.40
CA GLU A 16 -9.26 -12.90 -1.07
C GLU A 16 -8.87 -14.27 -1.66
N SER A 17 -8.14 -14.32 -2.78
CA SER A 17 -7.82 -15.58 -3.49
C SER A 17 -6.85 -16.51 -2.74
N GLY A 18 -6.39 -16.09 -1.54
CA GLY A 18 -5.47 -16.85 -0.70
C GLY A 18 -4.01 -16.70 -1.09
N ILE A 19 -3.71 -15.92 -2.12
CA ILE A 19 -2.33 -15.61 -2.55
C ILE A 19 -1.55 -14.92 -1.43
N ALA A 20 -2.19 -14.00 -0.69
CA ALA A 20 -1.60 -13.35 0.48
C ALA A 20 -1.18 -14.36 1.58
N ASN A 21 -1.99 -15.40 1.81
CA ASN A 21 -1.67 -16.47 2.77
C ASN A 21 -0.47 -17.30 2.31
N ASP A 22 -0.37 -17.58 1.02
CA ASP A 22 0.74 -18.34 0.46
C ASP A 22 2.05 -17.54 0.52
N LEU A 23 2.00 -16.23 0.24
CA LEU A 23 3.10 -15.29 0.44
C LEU A 23 3.54 -15.23 1.90
N TYR A 24 2.58 -15.17 2.84
CA TYR A 24 2.89 -15.20 4.26
C TYR A 24 3.68 -16.47 4.63
N LYS A 25 3.19 -17.64 4.21
CA LYS A 25 3.89 -18.92 4.43
C LYS A 25 5.29 -18.95 3.80
N MET A 26 5.44 -18.39 2.61
CA MET A 26 6.74 -18.26 1.96
C MET A 26 7.70 -17.43 2.83
N PHE A 27 7.33 -16.20 3.21
CA PHE A 27 8.18 -15.35 4.03
C PHE A 27 8.44 -15.93 5.42
N HIS A 28 7.46 -16.61 6.01
CA HIS A 28 7.59 -17.30 7.29
C HIS A 28 8.70 -18.36 7.26
N VAL A 29 8.71 -19.23 6.24
CA VAL A 29 9.68 -20.32 6.14
C VAL A 29 11.10 -19.81 5.83
N TYR A 30 11.22 -18.78 5.00
CA TYR A 30 12.53 -18.22 4.65
C TYR A 30 13.15 -17.40 5.79
N PHE A 31 12.34 -16.62 6.50
CA PHE A 31 12.84 -15.69 7.53
C PHE A 31 12.74 -16.23 8.95
N GLY A 32 12.06 -17.36 9.19
CA GLY A 32 11.98 -18.00 10.52
C GLY A 32 13.33 -18.35 11.17
N GLY A 33 14.38 -18.40 10.35
CA GLY A 33 15.80 -18.54 10.71
C GLY A 33 16.38 -17.43 11.61
N LEU A 34 15.74 -16.28 11.70
CA LEU A 34 16.30 -15.09 12.33
C LEU A 34 15.57 -14.71 13.63
N LYS A 35 16.29 -14.10 14.57
CA LYS A 35 15.67 -13.39 15.72
C LYS A 35 14.89 -12.21 15.16
N GLY A 36 13.59 -12.12 15.47
CA GLY A 36 12.67 -11.18 14.81
C GLY A 36 12.31 -11.54 13.37
N GLY A 37 12.69 -12.72 12.89
CA GLY A 37 12.51 -13.15 11.51
C GLY A 37 11.06 -13.17 11.04
N LEU A 38 10.12 -13.46 11.94
CA LEU A 38 8.70 -13.43 11.62
C LEU A 38 8.18 -12.01 11.42
N ALA A 39 8.68 -11.03 12.18
CA ALA A 39 8.34 -9.63 12.02
C ALA A 39 8.93 -9.06 10.72
N ILE A 40 10.17 -9.42 10.38
CA ILE A 40 10.80 -9.06 9.09
C ILE A 40 10.03 -9.69 7.92
N GLY A 41 9.68 -10.97 8.03
CA GLY A 41 8.87 -11.67 7.02
C GLY A 41 7.49 -11.02 6.85
N THR A 42 6.87 -10.57 7.94
CA THR A 42 5.61 -9.83 7.91
C THR A 42 5.77 -8.47 7.20
N MET A 43 6.83 -7.72 7.48
CA MET A 43 7.11 -6.45 6.78
C MET A 43 7.30 -6.67 5.28
N LEU A 44 8.08 -7.67 4.88
CA LEU A 44 8.32 -7.98 3.47
C LEU A 44 7.04 -8.45 2.78
N MET A 45 6.23 -9.26 3.47
CA MET A 45 4.92 -9.66 2.96
C MET A 45 4.03 -8.43 2.76
N MET A 46 3.96 -7.52 3.74
CA MET A 46 3.15 -6.31 3.62
C MET A 46 3.62 -5.43 2.48
N VAL A 47 4.92 -5.23 2.33
CA VAL A 47 5.52 -4.50 1.20
C VAL A 47 5.14 -5.15 -0.14
N ALA A 48 5.21 -6.47 -0.25
CA ALA A 48 4.81 -7.20 -1.46
C ALA A 48 3.31 -7.06 -1.74
N ILE A 49 2.48 -7.09 -0.69
CA ILE A 49 1.02 -6.93 -0.81
C ILE A 49 0.63 -5.51 -1.17
N SER A 50 1.27 -4.52 -0.57
CA SER A 50 1.20 -3.11 -0.92
C SER A 50 1.52 -2.89 -2.40
N ALA A 51 2.59 -3.51 -2.90
CA ALA A 51 2.96 -3.50 -4.32
C ALA A 51 1.99 -4.28 -5.23
N MET A 52 1.00 -4.98 -4.69
CA MET A 52 -0.01 -5.66 -5.51
C MET A 52 -1.34 -4.92 -5.53
N ASN A 53 -1.78 -4.40 -4.37
CA ASN A 53 -3.13 -3.85 -4.22
C ASN A 53 -3.18 -2.33 -4.09
N GLY A 54 -2.07 -1.66 -3.78
CA GLY A 54 -2.00 -0.21 -3.67
C GLY A 54 -2.91 0.42 -2.62
N LEU A 55 -3.36 -0.37 -1.64
CA LEU A 55 -4.37 0.00 -0.65
C LEU A 55 -3.88 -0.34 0.76
N SER A 56 -3.68 0.70 1.59
CA SER A 56 -3.25 0.52 2.98
C SER A 56 -4.24 -0.30 3.82
N VAL A 57 -5.54 -0.15 3.58
CA VAL A 57 -6.61 -0.90 4.28
C VAL A 57 -6.48 -2.40 4.05
N ALA A 58 -6.13 -2.83 2.84
CA ALA A 58 -5.98 -4.25 2.51
C ALA A 58 -4.74 -4.87 3.20
N GLY A 59 -3.62 -4.14 3.23
CA GLY A 59 -2.43 -4.53 3.97
C GLY A 59 -2.69 -4.67 5.48
N MET A 60 -3.44 -3.72 6.06
CA MET A 60 -3.84 -3.77 7.46
C MET A 60 -4.77 -4.95 7.76
N ALA A 61 -5.78 -5.20 6.92
CA ALA A 61 -6.70 -6.32 7.09
C ALA A 61 -5.96 -7.67 7.11
N ILE A 62 -5.03 -7.88 6.18
CA ILE A 62 -4.20 -9.10 6.11
C ILE A 62 -3.27 -9.17 7.32
N GLY A 63 -2.62 -8.06 7.67
CA GLY A 63 -1.76 -7.97 8.85
C GLY A 63 -2.47 -8.34 10.14
N ALA A 64 -3.65 -7.79 10.36
CA ALA A 64 -4.44 -8.03 11.57
C ALA A 64 -5.06 -9.43 11.63
N THR A 65 -5.50 -9.98 10.49
CA THR A 65 -6.20 -11.27 10.46
C THR A 65 -5.27 -12.48 10.35
N ILE A 66 -4.07 -12.31 9.78
CA ILE A 66 -3.14 -13.43 9.50
C ILE A 66 -1.86 -13.27 10.30
N ALA A 67 -1.16 -12.14 10.15
CA ALA A 67 0.19 -11.99 10.70
C ALA A 67 0.19 -11.78 12.23
N LEU A 68 -0.71 -10.93 12.73
CA LEU A 68 -0.85 -10.61 14.15
C LEU A 68 -1.18 -11.83 15.03
N PRO A 69 -2.22 -12.64 14.76
CA PRO A 69 -2.52 -13.81 15.59
C PRO A 69 -1.40 -14.86 15.54
N GLU A 70 -0.70 -15.00 14.42
CA GLU A 70 0.39 -15.97 14.29
C GLU A 70 1.65 -15.54 15.06
N MET A 71 1.99 -14.25 15.07
CA MET A 71 3.07 -13.71 15.90
C MET A 71 2.75 -13.80 17.40
N LEU A 72 1.48 -13.54 17.78
CA LEU A 72 1.02 -13.68 19.18
C LEU A 72 1.15 -15.10 19.72
N LYS A 73 0.76 -16.12 18.92
CA LYS A 73 0.93 -17.54 19.30
C LYS A 73 2.37 -17.91 19.64
N ARG A 74 3.33 -17.15 19.12
CA ARG A 74 4.78 -17.39 19.26
C ARG A 74 5.42 -16.45 20.28
N ASN A 75 4.63 -15.82 21.15
CA ASN A 75 5.07 -14.94 22.22
C ASN A 75 5.88 -13.71 21.73
N TYR A 76 5.56 -13.19 20.54
CA TYR A 76 6.08 -11.88 20.14
C TYR A 76 5.45 -10.77 20.98
N ASP A 77 6.22 -9.71 21.25
CA ASP A 77 5.72 -8.56 22.01
C ASP A 77 4.57 -7.84 21.30
N LYS A 78 3.50 -7.56 22.04
CA LYS A 78 2.27 -6.96 21.51
C LYS A 78 2.50 -5.57 20.93
N ARG A 79 3.39 -4.76 21.51
CA ARG A 79 3.65 -3.39 21.03
C ARG A 79 4.50 -3.41 19.76
N MET A 80 5.45 -4.35 19.68
CA MET A 80 6.26 -4.53 18.48
C MET A 80 5.40 -4.98 17.30
N ILE A 81 4.56 -6.01 17.46
CA ILE A 81 3.78 -6.56 16.34
C ILE A 81 2.73 -5.56 15.82
N THR A 82 2.09 -4.77 16.69
CA THR A 82 1.12 -3.76 16.25
C THR A 82 1.82 -2.64 15.49
N GLY A 83 3.01 -2.22 15.95
CA GLY A 83 3.85 -1.26 15.24
C GLY A 83 4.29 -1.77 13.86
N VAL A 84 4.71 -3.04 13.76
CA VAL A 84 5.11 -3.69 12.49
C VAL A 84 3.94 -3.74 11.51
N VAL A 85 2.76 -4.18 11.97
CA VAL A 85 1.57 -4.25 11.13
C VAL A 85 1.14 -2.86 10.65
N GLN A 86 1.16 -1.87 11.55
CA GLN A 86 0.82 -0.50 11.21
C GLN A 86 1.80 0.09 10.19
N ALA A 87 3.11 -0.01 10.47
CA ALA A 87 4.16 0.51 9.60
C ALA A 87 4.14 -0.12 8.21
N GLY A 88 3.98 -1.44 8.13
CA GLY A 88 3.87 -2.15 6.85
C GLY A 88 2.62 -1.75 6.06
N SER A 89 1.48 -1.53 6.72
CA SER A 89 0.24 -1.09 6.07
C SER A 89 0.37 0.32 5.46
N SER A 90 1.07 1.24 6.13
CA SER A 90 1.26 2.63 5.66
C SER A 90 2.15 2.72 4.42
N LEU A 91 3.03 1.74 4.17
CA LEU A 91 3.83 1.67 2.95
C LEU A 91 3.00 1.43 1.67
N GLY A 92 1.75 0.95 1.82
CA GLY A 92 0.78 0.76 0.75
C GLY A 92 0.54 1.99 -0.13
N ILE A 93 0.67 3.18 0.43
CA ILE A 93 0.45 4.43 -0.30
C ILE A 93 1.65 4.78 -1.19
N LEU A 94 2.88 4.44 -0.79
CA LEU A 94 4.11 4.84 -1.48
C LEU A 94 4.53 3.86 -2.58
N ILE A 95 4.33 2.57 -2.36
CA ILE A 95 4.88 1.55 -3.25
C ILE A 95 3.94 1.38 -4.46
N PRO A 96 4.42 1.64 -5.69
CA PRO A 96 3.60 1.45 -6.87
C PRO A 96 3.24 -0.04 -7.03
N PRO A 97 2.06 -0.36 -7.57
CA PRO A 97 0.98 0.50 -8.05
C PRO A 97 0.12 1.01 -6.88
N SER A 98 0.02 2.32 -6.67
CA SER A 98 -0.73 2.93 -5.56
C SER A 98 -1.99 3.64 -6.06
N VAL A 99 -3.16 3.22 -5.56
CA VAL A 99 -4.47 3.82 -5.90
C VAL A 99 -4.53 5.27 -5.43
N VAL A 100 -3.95 5.52 -4.26
CA VAL A 100 -3.89 6.84 -3.62
C VAL A 100 -3.01 7.80 -4.43
N MET A 101 -1.88 7.34 -4.96
CA MET A 101 -1.07 8.14 -5.89
C MET A 101 -1.78 8.41 -7.23
N VAL A 102 -2.57 7.45 -7.73
CA VAL A 102 -3.40 7.66 -8.93
C VAL A 102 -4.41 8.79 -8.68
N LEU A 103 -5.08 8.79 -7.53
CA LEU A 103 -6.02 9.85 -7.13
C LEU A 103 -5.33 11.20 -7.04
N TYR A 104 -4.18 11.25 -6.37
CA TYR A 104 -3.39 12.48 -6.28
C TYR A 104 -3.00 12.99 -7.67
N GLY A 105 -2.50 12.13 -8.56
CA GLY A 105 -2.16 12.52 -9.93
C GLY A 105 -3.36 13.05 -10.72
N MET A 106 -4.55 12.50 -10.51
CA MET A 106 -5.77 13.01 -11.13
C MET A 106 -6.18 14.39 -10.60
N ILE A 107 -6.07 14.61 -9.28
CA ILE A 107 -6.44 15.89 -8.64
C ILE A 107 -5.43 16.98 -8.98
N ALA A 108 -4.14 16.70 -8.76
CA ALA A 108 -3.02 17.61 -9.01
C ALA A 108 -2.67 17.75 -10.51
N ARG A 109 -3.38 17.02 -11.40
CA ARG A 109 -3.14 16.95 -12.84
C ARG A 109 -1.69 16.62 -13.19
N GLN A 110 -1.07 15.74 -12.41
CA GLN A 110 0.30 15.28 -12.60
C GLN A 110 0.34 13.87 -13.22
N PRO A 111 1.36 13.57 -14.05
CA PRO A 111 1.50 12.25 -14.64
C PRO A 111 1.77 11.18 -13.56
N VAL A 112 0.88 10.21 -13.47
CA VAL A 112 0.92 9.11 -12.47
C VAL A 112 2.22 8.31 -12.56
N SER A 113 2.78 8.11 -13.76
CA SER A 113 4.05 7.40 -13.94
C SER A 113 5.21 8.06 -13.19
N LYS A 114 5.28 9.40 -13.19
CA LYS A 114 6.29 10.13 -12.44
C LYS A 114 6.07 10.01 -10.93
N LEU A 115 4.82 10.05 -10.47
CA LEU A 115 4.49 9.88 -9.05
C LEU A 115 4.88 8.49 -8.55
N TRP A 116 4.58 7.44 -9.31
CA TRP A 116 4.96 6.07 -8.97
C TRP A 116 6.49 5.88 -8.90
N LEU A 117 7.22 6.43 -9.87
CA LEU A 117 8.69 6.41 -9.85
C LEU A 117 9.24 7.21 -8.67
N ALA A 118 8.65 8.37 -8.36
CA ALA A 118 9.02 9.18 -7.22
C ALA A 118 8.70 8.51 -5.87
N GLY A 119 7.65 7.67 -5.81
CA GLY A 119 7.26 6.91 -4.61
C GLY A 119 8.10 5.66 -4.35
N LEU A 120 8.71 5.09 -5.39
CA LEU A 120 9.47 3.84 -5.28
C LEU A 120 10.68 3.98 -4.35
N LEU A 121 11.49 5.03 -4.54
CA LEU A 121 12.67 5.30 -3.72
C LEU A 121 12.33 5.49 -2.22
N PRO A 122 11.42 6.41 -1.83
CA PRO A 122 11.04 6.57 -0.43
C PRO A 122 10.33 5.33 0.12
N GLY A 123 9.55 4.61 -0.69
CA GLY A 123 8.91 3.35 -0.28
C GLY A 123 9.94 2.28 0.12
N ILE A 124 10.96 2.05 -0.73
CA ILE A 124 12.04 1.09 -0.44
C ILE A 124 12.91 1.56 0.73
N LEU A 125 13.21 2.86 0.80
CA LEU A 125 13.96 3.45 1.90
C LEU A 125 13.26 3.19 3.24
N MET A 126 11.97 3.52 3.33
CA MET A 126 11.18 3.32 4.55
C MET A 126 11.04 1.82 4.90
N ALA A 127 10.80 0.96 3.91
CA ALA A 127 10.78 -0.49 4.12
C ALA A 127 12.12 -1.00 4.70
N SER A 128 13.24 -0.51 4.16
CA SER A 128 14.58 -0.88 4.61
C SER A 128 14.85 -0.40 6.03
N LEU A 129 14.49 0.85 6.35
CA LEU A 129 14.62 1.41 7.69
C LEU A 129 13.79 0.63 8.73
N PHE A 130 12.56 0.24 8.39
CA PHE A 130 11.74 -0.59 9.28
C PHE A 130 12.33 -1.99 9.48
N ILE A 131 12.85 -2.62 8.42
CA ILE A 131 13.51 -3.94 8.54
C ILE A 131 14.76 -3.83 9.42
N ILE A 132 15.60 -2.82 9.21
CA ILE A 132 16.81 -2.57 10.01
C ILE A 132 16.41 -2.32 11.47
N TYR A 133 15.39 -1.50 11.72
CA TYR A 133 14.89 -1.24 13.07
C TYR A 133 14.43 -2.53 13.76
N ILE A 134 13.62 -3.35 13.09
CA ILE A 134 13.15 -4.64 13.63
C ILE A 134 14.34 -5.55 13.94
N TYR A 135 15.29 -5.67 13.02
CA TYR A 135 16.47 -6.51 13.18
C TYR A 135 17.33 -6.06 14.37
N VAL A 136 17.62 -4.76 14.48
CA VAL A 136 18.42 -4.19 15.57
C VAL A 136 17.69 -4.37 16.91
N ARG A 137 16.39 -4.06 16.98
CA ARG A 137 15.60 -4.21 18.21
C ARG A 137 15.49 -5.66 18.67
N CYS A 138 15.26 -6.60 17.75
CA CYS A 138 15.19 -8.03 18.08
C CYS A 138 16.57 -8.63 18.43
N ARG A 139 17.67 -8.01 17.99
CA ARG A 139 19.02 -8.41 18.38
C ARG A 139 19.37 -7.93 19.79
N LEU A 140 19.00 -6.70 20.13
CA LEU A 140 19.21 -6.09 21.46
C LEU A 140 18.28 -6.69 22.51
N GLN A 141 17.03 -7.00 22.14
CA GLN A 141 16.01 -7.57 23.01
C GLN A 141 15.41 -8.83 22.36
N PRO A 142 16.07 -9.99 22.49
CA PRO A 142 15.64 -11.24 21.87
C PRO A 142 14.27 -11.73 22.34
N GLU A 143 13.84 -11.29 23.52
CA GLU A 143 12.52 -11.55 24.12
C GLU A 143 11.36 -10.96 23.29
N LEU A 144 11.59 -9.88 22.55
CA LEU A 144 10.53 -9.22 21.76
C LEU A 144 10.16 -10.02 20.51
N GLY A 145 11.11 -10.80 19.97
CA GLY A 145 10.97 -11.53 18.71
C GLY A 145 11.72 -12.85 18.74
N PRO A 146 11.23 -13.85 19.50
CA PRO A 146 11.87 -15.15 19.59
C PRO A 146 12.03 -15.78 18.20
N ALA A 147 13.19 -16.40 17.99
CA ALA A 147 13.49 -17.13 16.76
C ALA A 147 12.66 -18.42 16.71
N LEU A 148 12.30 -18.90 15.51
CA LEU A 148 11.59 -20.18 15.39
C LEU A 148 12.44 -21.33 15.98
N ASP A 149 11.76 -22.23 16.67
CA ASP A 149 12.36 -23.44 17.23
C ASP A 149 12.93 -24.33 16.11
N LYS A 150 14.03 -25.04 16.37
CA LYS A 150 14.76 -25.81 15.36
C LYS A 150 13.90 -26.88 14.67
N LYS A 151 12.88 -27.40 15.37
CA LYS A 151 11.93 -28.39 14.84
C LYS A 151 10.96 -27.83 13.80
N GLU A 152 10.56 -26.56 13.92
CA GLU A 152 9.71 -25.90 12.91
C GLU A 152 10.52 -25.37 11.71
N ARG A 153 11.85 -25.33 11.82
CA ARG A 153 12.77 -24.89 10.76
C ARG A 153 13.18 -26.01 9.80
N ASP A 154 12.98 -27.26 10.20
CA ASP A 154 13.43 -28.44 9.46
C ASP A 154 12.47 -28.78 8.32
N ILE A 155 12.30 -27.82 7.42
CA ILE A 155 11.48 -27.94 6.23
C ILE A 155 12.40 -28.33 5.06
N PRO A 156 12.10 -29.43 4.34
CA PRO A 156 12.93 -29.91 3.25
C PRO A 156 13.08 -28.85 2.14
N LEU A 157 14.26 -28.79 1.50
CA LEU A 157 14.58 -27.83 0.44
C LEU A 157 13.56 -27.84 -0.72
N ALA A 158 13.02 -29.02 -1.05
CA ALA A 158 11.96 -29.17 -2.05
C ALA A 158 10.67 -28.41 -1.69
N GLU A 159 10.31 -28.37 -0.40
CA GLU A 159 9.14 -27.65 0.09
C GLU A 159 9.40 -26.14 0.19
N LYS A 160 10.63 -25.74 0.55
CA LYS A 160 11.09 -24.34 0.45
C LYS A 160 11.05 -23.80 -0.98
N LEU A 161 11.47 -24.61 -1.97
CA LEU A 161 11.39 -24.28 -3.39
C LEU A 161 9.94 -24.24 -3.90
N LYS A 162 9.07 -25.10 -3.39
CA LYS A 162 7.63 -25.08 -3.70
C LYS A 162 6.96 -23.81 -3.20
N LEU A 163 7.34 -23.32 -2.01
CA LEU A 163 6.82 -22.08 -1.44
C LEU A 163 7.26 -20.84 -2.22
N LEU A 164 8.47 -20.83 -2.80
CA LEU A 164 8.90 -19.76 -3.71
C LEU A 164 7.96 -19.61 -4.92
N LYS A 165 7.36 -20.71 -5.39
CA LYS A 165 6.40 -20.66 -6.50
C LYS A 165 5.14 -19.85 -6.16
N ALA A 166 4.84 -19.65 -4.87
CA ALA A 166 3.72 -18.80 -4.44
C ALA A 166 3.94 -17.32 -4.79
N GLY A 167 5.18 -16.84 -4.80
CA GLY A 167 5.53 -15.47 -5.15
C GLY A 167 5.48 -15.18 -6.65
N ILE A 168 5.52 -16.21 -7.51
CA ILE A 168 5.57 -16.05 -8.97
C ILE A 168 4.31 -15.36 -9.50
N ILE A 169 3.13 -15.76 -9.03
CA ILE A 169 1.85 -15.20 -9.48
C ILE A 169 1.75 -13.68 -9.17
N PRO A 170 1.91 -13.24 -7.90
CA PRO A 170 2.11 -11.83 -7.53
C PRO A 170 3.08 -11.07 -8.41
N PHE A 171 4.26 -11.64 -8.62
CA PHE A 171 5.35 -11.01 -9.32
C PHE A 171 5.03 -10.81 -10.80
N VAL A 172 4.41 -11.81 -11.44
CA VAL A 172 3.97 -11.72 -12.85
C VAL A 172 2.89 -10.65 -13.01
N ILE A 173 1.90 -10.59 -12.11
CA ILE A 173 0.86 -9.54 -12.16
C ILE A 173 1.49 -8.16 -12.03
N PHE A 174 2.35 -7.98 -11.03
CA PHE A 174 3.06 -6.72 -10.80
C PHE A 174 3.94 -6.31 -11.97
N PHE A 175 4.77 -7.23 -12.48
CA PHE A 175 5.72 -6.96 -13.56
C PHE A 175 4.99 -6.62 -14.87
N LEU A 176 3.95 -7.38 -15.23
CA LEU A 176 3.18 -7.09 -16.43
C LEU A 176 2.48 -5.74 -16.32
N MET A 177 1.80 -5.47 -15.22
CA MET A 177 1.04 -4.23 -15.08
C MET A 177 1.93 -2.99 -14.94
N THR A 178 2.87 -3.02 -14.00
CA THR A 178 3.78 -1.90 -13.74
C THR A 178 4.76 -1.72 -14.90
N GLY A 179 5.24 -2.82 -15.49
CA GLY A 179 6.13 -2.79 -16.65
C GLY A 179 5.49 -2.17 -17.87
N LEU A 180 4.28 -2.60 -18.26
CA LEU A 180 3.53 -2.02 -19.39
C LEU A 180 3.28 -0.52 -19.20
N PHE A 181 2.99 -0.11 -17.96
CA PHE A 181 2.73 1.30 -17.63
C PHE A 181 4.01 2.14 -17.68
N LEU A 182 5.10 1.68 -17.06
CA LEU A 182 6.36 2.42 -16.99
C LEU A 182 7.09 2.49 -18.34
N MET A 183 6.94 1.46 -19.18
CA MET A 183 7.47 1.46 -20.55
C MET A 183 6.67 2.36 -21.51
N GLY A 184 5.53 2.91 -21.06
CA GLY A 184 4.67 3.76 -21.88
C GLY A 184 3.92 3.02 -23.00
N ILE A 185 3.88 1.68 -22.94
CA ILE A 185 3.24 0.84 -23.96
C ILE A 185 1.72 0.88 -23.83
N ALA A 186 1.22 0.92 -22.59
CA ALA A 186 -0.21 0.92 -22.29
C ALA A 186 -0.59 2.08 -21.38
N SER A 187 -1.79 2.61 -21.59
CA SER A 187 -2.40 3.64 -20.75
C SER A 187 -2.69 3.09 -19.35
N LEU A 188 -2.90 3.99 -18.38
CA LEU A 188 -3.25 3.62 -17.01
C LEU A 188 -4.52 2.76 -16.94
N VAL A 189 -5.49 3.02 -17.83
CA VAL A 189 -6.75 2.26 -17.94
C VAL A 189 -6.47 0.84 -18.41
N GLU A 190 -5.71 0.68 -19.49
CA GLU A 190 -5.36 -0.63 -20.04
C GLU A 190 -4.54 -1.46 -19.04
N CYS A 191 -3.58 -0.84 -18.34
CA CYS A 191 -2.82 -1.51 -17.29
C CYS A 191 -3.72 -2.02 -16.16
N SER A 192 -4.67 -1.20 -15.71
CA SER A 192 -5.63 -1.59 -14.67
C SER A 192 -6.54 -2.75 -15.12
N ALA A 193 -6.92 -2.78 -16.40
CA ALA A 193 -7.71 -3.87 -16.97
C ALA A 193 -6.90 -5.17 -17.08
N VAL A 194 -5.64 -5.10 -17.52
CA VAL A 194 -4.72 -6.24 -17.56
C VAL A 194 -4.50 -6.80 -16.15
N GLY A 195 -4.24 -5.94 -15.16
CA GLY A 195 -4.08 -6.34 -13.77
C GLY A 195 -5.32 -7.05 -13.21
N ALA A 196 -6.51 -6.47 -13.43
CA ALA A 196 -7.78 -7.06 -13.03
C ALA A 196 -8.02 -8.45 -13.68
N LEU A 197 -7.75 -8.58 -14.98
CA LEU A 197 -7.87 -9.86 -15.70
C LEU A 197 -6.90 -10.91 -15.15
N LEU A 198 -5.63 -10.55 -14.97
CA LEU A 198 -4.63 -11.48 -14.45
C LEU A 198 -4.94 -11.92 -13.02
N ALA A 199 -5.44 -11.02 -12.17
CA ALA A 199 -5.87 -11.35 -10.81
C ALA A 199 -7.07 -12.33 -10.82
N THR A 200 -8.03 -12.14 -11.72
CA THR A 200 -9.14 -13.08 -11.90
C THR A 200 -8.67 -14.44 -12.37
N ILE A 201 -7.77 -14.50 -13.37
CA ILE A 201 -7.17 -15.75 -13.85
C ILE A 201 -6.41 -16.45 -12.72
N ALA A 202 -5.65 -15.71 -11.92
CA ALA A 202 -4.95 -16.24 -10.76
C ALA A 202 -5.91 -16.83 -9.72
N ALA A 203 -7.03 -16.18 -9.44
CA ALA A 203 -8.06 -16.68 -8.53
C ALA A 203 -8.73 -17.96 -9.04
N ILE A 204 -8.98 -18.05 -10.35
CA ILE A 204 -9.50 -19.27 -11.00
C ILE A 204 -8.49 -20.41 -10.90
N TYR A 205 -7.22 -20.15 -11.21
CA TYR A 205 -6.14 -21.15 -11.11
C TYR A 205 -5.99 -21.69 -9.68
N LYS A 206 -6.20 -20.83 -8.67
CA LYS A 206 -6.20 -21.22 -7.24
C LYS A 206 -7.45 -21.99 -6.80
N LYS A 207 -8.40 -22.27 -7.70
CA LYS A 207 -9.67 -22.98 -7.43
C LYS A 207 -10.49 -22.37 -6.30
N ARG A 208 -10.32 -21.06 -6.03
CA ARG A 208 -11.08 -20.31 -5.02
C ARG A 208 -12.21 -19.48 -5.64
N PHE A 209 -12.33 -19.50 -6.96
CA PHE A 209 -13.35 -18.76 -7.69
C PHE A 209 -14.71 -19.44 -7.54
N ASN A 210 -15.51 -18.99 -6.57
CA ASN A 210 -16.89 -19.41 -6.36
C ASN A 210 -17.83 -18.19 -6.28
N LYS A 211 -19.15 -18.41 -6.31
CA LYS A 211 -20.15 -17.33 -6.30
C LYS A 211 -20.02 -16.43 -5.07
N GLN A 212 -19.81 -17.01 -3.89
CA GLN A 212 -19.68 -16.27 -2.63
C GLN A 212 -18.41 -15.40 -2.60
N PHE A 213 -17.31 -15.93 -3.11
CA PHE A 213 -16.04 -15.24 -3.27
C PHE A 213 -16.16 -14.05 -4.22
N LEU A 214 -16.81 -14.26 -5.37
CA LEU A 214 -17.06 -13.19 -6.34
C LEU A 214 -17.96 -12.11 -5.74
N GLU A 215 -19.05 -12.50 -5.07
CA GLU A 215 -19.97 -11.56 -4.42
C GLU A 215 -19.28 -10.75 -3.31
N THR A 216 -18.45 -11.41 -2.48
CA THR A 216 -17.68 -10.74 -1.43
C THR A 216 -16.68 -9.75 -2.01
N THR A 217 -15.93 -10.18 -3.04
CA THR A 217 -14.94 -9.34 -3.72
C THR A 217 -15.60 -8.13 -4.39
N LEU A 218 -16.72 -8.33 -5.09
CA LEU A 218 -17.46 -7.27 -5.76
C LEU A 218 -18.08 -6.29 -4.76
N LYS A 219 -18.67 -6.77 -3.64
CA LYS A 219 -19.23 -5.90 -2.59
C LYS A 219 -18.15 -5.02 -1.96
N LYS A 220 -16.99 -5.59 -1.62
CA LYS A 220 -15.85 -4.83 -1.08
C LYS A 220 -15.33 -3.81 -2.09
N THR A 221 -15.17 -4.24 -3.34
CA THR A 221 -14.75 -3.36 -4.45
C THR A 221 -15.71 -2.20 -4.64
N LEU A 222 -17.01 -2.48 -4.68
CA LEU A 222 -18.06 -1.48 -4.84
C LEU A 222 -18.05 -0.49 -3.67
N GLY A 223 -17.98 -0.97 -2.43
CA GLY A 223 -17.95 -0.12 -1.24
C GLY A 223 -16.80 0.89 -1.27
N VAL A 224 -15.58 0.40 -1.53
CA VAL A 224 -14.38 1.25 -1.61
C VAL A 224 -14.44 2.17 -2.84
N SER A 225 -14.91 1.68 -3.98
CA SER A 225 -15.06 2.50 -5.19
C SER A 225 -16.07 3.63 -5.00
N CYS A 226 -17.22 3.36 -4.37
CA CYS A 226 -18.22 4.35 -4.03
C CYS A 226 -17.66 5.41 -3.08
N MET A 227 -16.90 5.00 -2.05
CA MET A 227 -16.22 5.92 -1.14
C MET A 227 -15.31 6.88 -1.92
N PHE A 228 -14.46 6.36 -2.82
CA PHE A 228 -13.60 7.20 -3.65
C PHE A 228 -14.38 8.11 -4.60
N MET A 229 -15.45 7.63 -5.23
CA MET A 229 -16.27 8.46 -6.12
C MET A 229 -16.91 9.64 -5.38
N TRP A 230 -17.43 9.42 -4.16
CA TRP A 230 -17.95 10.49 -3.30
C TRP A 230 -16.88 11.49 -2.90
N ILE A 231 -15.69 11.00 -2.53
CA ILE A 231 -14.57 11.86 -2.16
C ILE A 231 -14.13 12.71 -3.35
N ILE A 232 -14.01 12.14 -4.56
CA ILE A 232 -13.64 12.91 -5.75
C ILE A 232 -14.74 13.90 -6.14
N LEU A 233 -16.02 13.54 -6.01
CA LEU A 233 -17.12 14.47 -6.27
C LEU A 233 -17.03 15.69 -5.36
N ALA A 234 -16.89 15.47 -4.04
CA ALA A 234 -16.72 16.55 -3.07
C ALA A 234 -15.46 17.39 -3.37
N ALA A 235 -14.35 16.73 -3.73
CA ALA A 235 -13.10 17.37 -4.12
C ALA A 235 -13.27 18.32 -5.30
N LEU A 236 -13.93 17.86 -6.37
CA LEU A 236 -14.14 18.63 -7.58
C LEU A 236 -15.09 19.80 -7.35
N CYS A 237 -16.16 19.61 -6.57
CA CYS A 237 -17.08 20.69 -6.18
C CYS A 237 -16.35 21.74 -5.35
N PHE A 238 -15.58 21.32 -4.34
CA PHE A 238 -14.78 22.23 -3.52
C PHE A 238 -13.75 22.98 -4.36
N GLY A 239 -12.99 22.27 -5.20
CA GLY A 239 -11.99 22.87 -6.08
C GLY A 239 -12.58 23.90 -7.04
N ALA A 240 -13.77 23.64 -7.61
CA ALA A 240 -14.44 24.59 -8.50
C ALA A 240 -14.87 25.87 -7.77
N VAL A 241 -15.42 25.75 -6.55
CA VAL A 241 -15.78 26.92 -5.72
C VAL A 241 -14.53 27.67 -5.27
N PHE A 242 -13.50 26.96 -4.84
CA PHE A 242 -12.24 27.53 -4.36
C PHE A 242 -11.49 28.31 -5.46
N ASP A 243 -11.41 27.74 -6.66
CA ASP A 243 -10.90 28.42 -7.86
C ASP A 243 -11.77 29.64 -8.21
N GLY A 244 -13.10 29.49 -8.17
CA GLY A 244 -14.06 30.55 -8.49
C GLY A 244 -13.96 31.75 -7.53
N LEU A 245 -13.59 31.52 -6.27
CA LEU A 245 -13.32 32.56 -5.28
C LEU A 245 -11.93 33.21 -5.43
N GLY A 246 -11.07 32.69 -6.31
CA GLY A 246 -9.70 33.15 -6.47
C GLY A 246 -8.81 32.86 -5.26
N ALA A 247 -9.14 31.84 -4.48
CA ALA A 247 -8.47 31.57 -3.21
C ALA A 247 -6.99 31.15 -3.37
N GLY A 248 -6.62 30.49 -4.48
CA GLY A 248 -5.21 30.20 -4.80
C GLY A 248 -4.35 31.47 -4.88
N LYS A 249 -4.85 32.52 -5.57
CA LYS A 249 -4.18 33.82 -5.65
C LYS A 249 -4.11 34.54 -4.29
N ALA A 250 -5.13 34.36 -3.45
CA ALA A 250 -5.14 34.93 -2.11
C ALA A 250 -4.08 34.28 -1.21
N ILE A 251 -3.88 32.96 -1.34
CA ILE A 251 -2.83 32.22 -0.61
C ILE A 251 -1.44 32.62 -1.11
N GLU A 252 -1.24 32.69 -2.43
CA GLU A 252 0.01 33.15 -3.03
C GLU A 252 0.40 34.53 -2.49
N LYS A 253 -0.55 35.47 -2.51
CA LYS A 253 -0.38 36.82 -1.97
C LYS A 253 -0.06 36.83 -0.47
N LEU A 254 -0.69 35.96 0.31
CA LEU A 254 -0.48 35.94 1.76
C LEU A 254 0.88 35.34 2.13
N PHE A 255 1.28 34.24 1.47
CA PHE A 255 2.51 33.53 1.81
C PHE A 255 3.76 34.17 1.17
N ILE A 256 3.67 34.58 -0.09
CA ILE A 256 4.81 35.10 -0.85
C ILE A 256 4.90 36.62 -0.68
N GLU A 257 3.82 37.37 -0.90
CA GLU A 257 3.93 38.84 -0.84
C GLU A 257 3.92 39.39 0.59
N ARG A 258 3.08 38.86 1.49
CA ARG A 258 2.97 39.38 2.87
C ARG A 258 3.93 38.74 3.86
N TRP A 259 4.00 37.41 3.89
CA TRP A 259 4.85 36.69 4.83
C TRP A 259 6.28 36.50 4.32
N ASN A 260 6.55 36.83 3.06
CA ASN A 260 7.86 36.76 2.41
C ASN A 260 8.55 35.40 2.64
N LEU A 261 7.76 34.33 2.61
CA LEU A 261 8.25 32.98 2.84
C LEU A 261 9.14 32.55 1.67
N THR A 262 10.31 32.02 1.99
CA THR A 262 11.13 31.31 1.02
C THR A 262 10.40 30.04 0.54
N PRO A 263 10.73 29.49 -0.64
CA PRO A 263 10.16 28.23 -1.12
C PRO A 263 10.26 27.10 -0.08
N TRP A 264 11.35 27.06 0.69
CA TRP A 264 11.53 26.12 1.79
C TRP A 264 10.58 26.36 2.96
N GLY A 265 10.30 27.63 3.30
CA GLY A 265 9.31 27.97 4.32
C GLY A 265 7.90 27.50 3.94
N VAL A 266 7.52 27.65 2.66
CA VAL A 266 6.25 27.13 2.15
C VAL A 266 6.21 25.61 2.24
N LEU A 267 7.25 24.91 1.78
CA LEU A 267 7.32 23.44 1.84
C LEU A 267 7.24 22.89 3.28
N ILE A 268 7.90 23.54 4.25
CA ILE A 268 7.83 23.13 5.66
C ILE A 268 6.41 23.30 6.19
N MET A 269 5.75 24.42 5.88
CA MET A 269 4.36 24.65 6.27
C MET A 269 3.40 23.64 5.63
N MET A 270 3.63 23.28 4.36
CA MET A 270 2.90 22.19 3.69
C MET A 270 3.09 20.88 4.45
N GLN A 271 4.32 20.53 4.80
CA GLN A 271 4.60 19.26 5.48
C GLN A 271 3.97 19.22 6.89
N LEU A 272 4.02 20.32 7.63
CA LEU A 272 3.41 20.42 8.95
C LEU A 272 1.88 20.30 8.89
N SER A 273 1.23 20.90 7.89
CA SER A 273 -0.21 20.75 7.71
C SER A 273 -0.59 19.30 7.42
N TYR A 274 0.17 18.60 6.58
CA TYR A 274 0.01 17.16 6.32
C TYR A 274 0.19 16.32 7.58
N ILE A 275 1.16 16.63 8.44
CA ILE A 275 1.38 15.89 9.69
C ILE A 275 0.19 16.09 10.65
N ILE A 276 -0.24 17.35 10.85
CA ILE A 276 -1.33 17.65 11.78
C ILE A 276 -2.66 17.08 11.27
N MET A 277 -2.98 17.29 9.99
CA MET A 277 -4.23 16.75 9.41
C MET A 277 -4.22 15.23 9.36
N GLY A 278 -3.07 14.60 9.06
CA GLY A 278 -2.93 13.14 9.01
C GLY A 278 -3.16 12.44 10.36
N MET A 279 -3.15 13.18 11.48
CA MET A 279 -3.56 12.62 12.78
C MET A 279 -5.08 12.41 12.89
N PHE A 280 -5.88 13.15 12.13
CA PHE A 280 -7.35 13.17 12.24
C PHE A 280 -8.05 12.64 10.99
N LEU A 281 -7.43 12.78 9.82
CA LEU A 281 -8.01 12.46 8.53
C LEU A 281 -7.35 11.24 7.89
N ASP A 282 -8.16 10.45 7.20
CA ASP A 282 -7.70 9.38 6.32
C ASP A 282 -6.85 9.94 5.16
N ASP A 283 -5.93 9.14 4.64
CA ASP A 283 -4.99 9.52 3.59
C ASP A 283 -5.69 10.06 2.34
N THR A 284 -6.84 9.48 2.00
CA THR A 284 -7.63 9.92 0.84
C THR A 284 -8.27 11.30 1.07
N ALA A 285 -8.87 11.51 2.25
CA ALA A 285 -9.54 12.75 2.59
C ALA A 285 -8.54 13.90 2.72
N MET A 286 -7.39 13.62 3.34
CA MET A 286 -6.29 14.56 3.47
C MET A 286 -5.77 15.01 2.10
N LEU A 287 -5.58 14.08 1.16
CA LEU A 287 -5.14 14.43 -0.19
C LEU A 287 -6.14 15.34 -0.89
N VAL A 288 -7.44 15.07 -0.78
CA VAL A 288 -8.45 15.93 -1.40
C VAL A 288 -8.42 17.33 -0.82
N ILE A 289 -8.36 17.49 0.49
CA ILE A 289 -8.41 18.82 1.10
C ILE A 289 -7.11 19.57 0.78
N VAL A 290 -5.96 19.02 1.17
CA VAL A 290 -4.69 19.73 1.10
C VAL A 290 -4.24 19.96 -0.34
N ALA A 291 -4.52 19.03 -1.27
CA ALA A 291 -4.05 19.20 -2.63
C ALA A 291 -4.64 20.42 -3.35
N HIS A 292 -5.90 20.78 -3.04
CA HIS A 292 -6.53 21.97 -3.61
C HIS A 292 -6.04 23.27 -2.96
N PHE A 293 -5.60 23.23 -1.70
CA PHE A 293 -5.08 24.40 -1.01
C PHE A 293 -3.66 24.77 -1.41
N MET A 294 -2.83 23.79 -1.79
CA MET A 294 -1.36 24.00 -1.86
C MET A 294 -0.72 23.73 -3.22
N PHE A 295 -1.38 23.03 -4.15
CA PHE A 295 -0.83 22.72 -5.47
C PHE A 295 -1.56 23.42 -6.64
N ARG A 296 -2.41 24.40 -6.34
CA ARG A 296 -3.06 25.28 -7.31
C ARG A 296 -2.86 26.73 -6.91
#